data_AF-A0A4Y9LVD6-F1
#
_entry.id   AF-A0A4Y9LVD6-F1
#
_cell.length_a   1.000
_cell.length_b   1.000
_cell.length_c   1.000
_cell.angle_alpha   90.00
_cell.angle_beta   90.00
_cell.angle_gamma   90.00
#
_symmetry.space_group_name_H-M   'P 1'
#
loop_
_entity.id
_entity.type
_entity.pdbx_description
1 polymer ?
#
loop_
_entity_poly.entity_id
_entity_poly.type
_entity_poly.pdbx_seq_one_letter_code
_entity_poly.pdbx_strand_id
1 'polypeptide(L)'
;MRGEPVSKGQKAGAFDVRNVIAELIGLYGVVLVVVGLLDDSAEVMEKTGGVNANLWAGIGMLVVAAAFALWSRLRPTVVQPPARDEEGTGRDG
;
A
#
# COMPACT_ATOMS: atom_id res chain seq x y z
N MET A 1 -27.30 -28.88 -24.01
CA MET A 1 -26.37 -27.73 -24.06
C MET A 1 -26.36 -27.08 -22.69
N ARG A 2 -25.41 -27.41 -21.82
CA ARG A 2 -25.30 -26.83 -20.47
C ARG A 2 -24.29 -25.69 -20.55
N GLY A 3 -24.75 -24.46 -20.30
CA GLY A 3 -23.86 -23.30 -20.23
C GLY A 3 -22.98 -23.42 -19.00
N GLU A 4 -21.67 -23.32 -19.19
CA GLU A 4 -20.73 -23.22 -18.08
C GLU A 4 -20.78 -21.79 -17.51
N PRO A 5 -20.95 -21.62 -16.20
CA PRO A 5 -20.87 -20.30 -15.60
C PRO A 5 -19.43 -19.79 -15.73
N VAL A 6 -19.23 -18.76 -16.55
CA VAL A 6 -17.97 -18.01 -16.68
C VAL A 6 -17.53 -17.58 -15.27
N SER A 7 -16.44 -18.18 -14.78
CA SER A 7 -15.81 -17.81 -13.52
C SER A 7 -15.44 -16.33 -13.58
N LYS A 8 -16.12 -15.51 -12.76
CA LYS A 8 -15.84 -14.08 -12.64
C LYS A 8 -14.43 -13.91 -12.09
N GLY A 9 -13.54 -13.31 -12.89
CA GLY A 9 -12.16 -13.05 -12.52
C GLY A 9 -12.05 -12.51 -11.09
N GLN A 10 -11.44 -13.30 -10.21
CA GLN A 10 -11.12 -12.85 -8.87
C GLN A 10 -10.10 -11.73 -8.98
N LYS A 11 -10.47 -10.53 -8.48
CA LYS A 11 -9.49 -9.50 -8.19
C LYS A 11 -8.47 -10.14 -7.24
N ALA A 12 -7.19 -10.11 -7.57
CA ALA A 12 -6.12 -10.56 -6.69
C ALA A 12 -5.92 -9.64 -5.46
N GLY A 13 -6.94 -8.85 -5.12
CA GLY A 13 -6.75 -7.46 -4.74
C GLY A 13 -6.85 -7.16 -3.26
N ALA A 14 -6.72 -8.16 -2.37
CA ALA A 14 -6.76 -7.91 -0.93
C ALA A 14 -5.37 -7.68 -0.33
N PHE A 15 -4.29 -8.12 -0.98
CA PHE A 15 -2.92 -8.05 -0.43
C PHE A 15 -1.88 -7.68 -1.51
N ASP A 16 -2.00 -6.50 -2.12
CA ASP A 16 -0.89 -5.92 -2.89
C ASP A 16 0.13 -5.33 -1.91
N VAL A 17 1.39 -5.76 -2.00
CA VAL A 17 2.51 -5.26 -1.18
C VAL A 17 2.64 -3.74 -1.22
N ARG A 18 2.23 -3.10 -2.33
CA ARG A 18 2.23 -1.64 -2.48
C ARG A 18 1.25 -0.98 -1.52
N ASN A 19 0.10 -1.60 -1.29
CA ASN A 19 -0.91 -1.11 -0.37
C ASN A 19 -0.45 -1.25 1.09
N VAL A 20 0.18 -2.39 1.41
CA VAL A 20 0.78 -2.63 2.73
C VAL A 20 1.90 -1.64 3.03
N ILE A 21 2.84 -1.44 2.09
CA ILE A 21 3.94 -0.48 2.25
C ILE A 21 3.38 0.95 2.40
N ALA A 22 2.37 1.32 1.61
CA ALA A 22 1.75 2.64 1.68
C ALA A 22 1.06 2.89 3.03
N GLU A 23 0.35 1.90 3.58
CA GLU A 23 -0.27 2.00 4.91
C GLU A 23 0.77 2.12 6.03
N LEU A 24 1.84 1.32 5.99
CA LEU A 24 2.90 1.36 7.00
C LEU A 24 3.63 2.71 7.01
N ILE A 25 4.00 3.21 5.82
CA ILE A 25 4.65 4.53 5.68
C ILE A 25 3.68 5.63 6.09
N GLY A 26 2.43 5.57 5.65
CA GLY A 26 1.40 6.55 5.97
C GLY A 26 1.14 6.64 7.48
N LEU A 27 0.98 5.50 8.15
CA LEU A 27 0.75 5.43 9.60
C LEU A 27 1.92 6.05 10.37
N TYR A 28 3.16 5.71 10.01
CA TYR A 28 4.34 6.30 10.65
C TYR A 28 4.48 7.81 10.36
N GLY A 29 4.16 8.24 9.14
CA GLY A 29 4.09 9.66 8.79
C GLY A 29 3.08 10.44 9.63
N VAL A 30 1.90 9.87 9.89
CA VAL A 30 0.89 10.46 10.80
C VAL A 30 1.46 10.61 12.22
N VAL A 31 2.11 9.57 12.75
CA VAL A 31 2.75 9.64 14.07
C VAL A 31 3.77 10.78 14.13
N LEU A 32 4.60 10.95 13.11
CA LEU A 32 5.60 12.02 13.07
C LEU A 32 5.00 13.42 12.91
N VAL A 33 3.88 13.56 12.19
CA VAL A 33 3.13 14.83 12.16
C VAL A 33 2.55 15.14 13.53
N VAL A 34 1.92 14.17 14.20
CA VAL A 34 1.38 14.37 15.55
C VAL A 34 2.49 14.73 16.53
N VAL A 35 3.61 14.01 16.54
CA VAL A 35 4.77 14.34 17.36
C VAL A 35 5.29 15.74 17.01
N GLY A 36 5.47 16.06 15.73
CA GLY A 36 5.95 17.37 15.31
C GLY A 36 5.01 18.54 15.64
N LEU A 37 3.70 18.30 15.73
CA LEU A 37 2.72 19.31 16.14
C LEU A 37 2.62 19.47 17.66
N LEU A 38 2.84 18.40 18.43
CA LEU A 38 2.79 18.42 19.89
C LEU A 38 4.13 18.81 20.53
N ASP A 39 5.23 18.61 19.80
CA ASP A 39 6.58 18.99 20.22
C ASP A 39 6.79 20.50 19.98
N ASP A 40 6.23 21.30 20.89
CA ASP A 40 6.35 22.76 20.97
C ASP A 40 7.62 23.19 21.75
N SER A 41 8.62 22.32 21.77
CA SER A 41 9.85 22.54 22.53
C SER A 41 10.71 23.60 21.85
N ALA A 42 10.66 24.84 22.36
CA ALA A 42 11.54 25.94 21.96
C ALA A 42 13.03 25.55 21.91
N GLU A 43 13.43 24.55 22.70
CA GLU A 43 14.79 23.97 22.74
C GLU A 43 15.17 23.19 21.45
N VAL A 44 14.20 22.60 20.75
CA VAL A 44 14.42 21.90 19.46
C VAL A 44 14.51 22.93 18.32
N MET A 45 13.66 23.96 18.36
CA MET A 45 13.68 25.08 17.41
C MET A 45 15.03 25.83 17.43
N GLU A 46 15.66 26.00 18.61
CA GLU A 46 16.98 26.62 18.71
C GLU A 46 18.10 25.78 18.05
N LYS A 47 18.04 24.45 18.17
CA LYS A 47 19.07 23.55 17.64
C LYS A 47 18.95 23.30 16.13
N THR A 48 17.76 23.49 15.55
CA THR A 48 17.49 23.25 14.13
C THR A 48 17.31 24.53 13.30
N GLY A 49 17.52 25.71 13.89
CA GLY A 49 17.36 26.99 13.19
C GLY A 49 15.90 27.37 12.92
N GLY A 50 14.98 26.93 13.77
CA GLY A 50 13.55 27.26 13.70
C GLY A 50 12.70 26.30 12.85
N VAL A 51 13.24 25.13 12.46
CA VAL A 51 12.53 24.17 11.60
C VAL A 51 12.28 22.85 12.33
N ASN A 52 11.02 22.43 12.46
CA ASN A 52 10.66 21.15 13.08
C ASN A 52 10.90 20.00 12.08
N ALA A 53 12.01 19.27 12.27
CA ALA A 53 12.43 18.19 11.37
C ALA A 53 11.43 17.02 11.35
N ASN A 54 10.82 16.69 12.49
CA ASN A 54 9.81 15.63 12.58
C ASN A 54 8.57 15.97 11.76
N LEU A 55 8.13 17.24 11.81
CA LEU A 55 6.99 17.72 11.04
C LEU A 55 7.26 17.66 9.52
N TRP A 56 8.42 18.14 9.08
CA TRP A 56 8.80 18.09 7.66
C TRP A 56 8.98 16.66 7.14
N ALA A 57 9.62 15.79 7.92
CA ALA A 57 9.76 14.37 7.59
C ALA A 57 8.39 13.67 7.52
N GLY A 58 7.52 13.93 8.51
CA GLY A 58 6.15 13.40 8.55
C GLY A 58 5.32 13.83 7.35
N ILE A 59 5.34 15.12 7.00
CA ILE A 59 4.66 15.66 5.82
C ILE A 59 5.19 14.99 4.54
N GLY A 60 6.51 14.87 4.38
CA GLY A 60 7.12 14.20 3.23
C GLY A 60 6.65 12.75 3.08
N MET A 61 6.60 12.00 4.19
CA MET A 61 6.10 10.63 4.21
C MET A 61 4.62 10.52 3.85
N LEU A 62 3.78 11.45 4.31
CA LEU A 62 2.36 11.47 3.96
C LEU A 62 2.14 11.73 2.46
N VAL A 63 2.91 12.64 1.86
CA VAL A 63 2.86 12.89 0.40
C VAL A 63 3.22 11.64 -0.39
N VAL A 64 4.30 10.95 0.00
CA VAL A 64 4.72 9.70 -0.65
C VAL A 64 3.68 8.59 -0.47
N ALA A 65 3.13 8.42 0.73
CA ALA A 65 2.09 7.44 1.01
C ALA A 65 0.82 7.71 0.17
N ALA A 66 0.40 8.97 0.06
CA ALA A 66 -0.74 9.37 -0.77
C ALA A 66 -0.48 9.09 -2.26
N ALA A 67 0.73 9.37 -2.76
CA ALA A 67 1.11 9.07 -4.13
C ALA A 67 1.07 7.56 -4.42
N PHE A 68 1.58 6.73 -3.50
CA PHE A 68 1.54 5.27 -3.61
C PHE A 68 0.11 4.72 -3.57
N ALA A 69 -0.73 5.23 -2.66
CA ALA A 69 -2.14 4.84 -2.56
C ALA A 69 -2.91 5.19 -3.84
N LEU A 70 -2.68 6.39 -4.38
CA LEU A 70 -3.30 6.83 -5.64
C LEU A 70 -2.83 5.96 -6.81
N TRP A 71 -1.53 5.65 -6.90
CA TRP A 71 -0.98 4.80 -7.94
C TRP A 71 -1.50 3.36 -7.86
N SER A 72 -1.57 2.79 -6.65
CA SER A 72 -2.16 1.47 -6.37
C SER A 72 -3.60 1.41 -6.88
N ARG A 73 -4.39 2.45 -6.61
CA ARG A 73 -5.77 2.57 -7.07
C ARG A 73 -5.90 2.73 -8.60
N LEU A 74 -4.95 3.41 -9.24
CA LEU A 74 -4.91 3.61 -10.70
C LEU A 74 -4.41 2.38 -11.48
N ARG A 75 -3.56 1.53 -10.88
CA ARG A 75 -3.07 0.27 -11.48
C ARG A 75 -3.36 -0.94 -10.60
N PRO A 76 -4.62 -1.42 -10.55
CA PRO A 76 -4.98 -2.63 -9.82
C PRO A 76 -4.23 -3.84 -10.38
N THR A 77 -3.57 -4.61 -9.50
CA THR A 77 -2.93 -5.88 -9.86
C THR A 77 -4.00 -6.96 -10.04
N VAL A 78 -4.21 -7.41 -11.28
CA VAL A 78 -5.13 -8.50 -11.62
C VAL A 78 -4.29 -9.74 -11.92
N VAL A 79 -4.30 -10.72 -11.00
CA VAL A 79 -3.69 -12.03 -11.23
C VAL A 79 -4.75 -12.92 -11.88
N GLN A 80 -4.43 -13.49 -13.04
CA GLN A 80 -5.30 -14.47 -13.68
C GLN A 80 -5.28 -15.76 -12.85
N PRO A 81 -6.44 -16.42 -12.62
CA PRO A 81 -6.45 -17.71 -11.96
C PRO A 81 -5.49 -18.66 -12.69
N PRO A 82 -4.74 -19.53 -11.98
CA PRO A 82 -3.94 -20.54 -12.64
C PRO A 82 -4.86 -21.31 -13.59
N ALA A 83 -4.48 -21.39 -14.87
CA ALA A 83 -5.13 -22.30 -15.78
C ALA A 83 -5.10 -23.67 -15.10
N ARG A 84 -6.26 -24.30 -14.97
CA ARG A 84 -6.33 -25.65 -14.44
C ARG A 84 -5.49 -26.49 -15.38
N ASP A 85 -4.32 -26.92 -14.91
CA ASP A 85 -3.48 -27.86 -15.64
C ASP A 85 -4.29 -29.15 -15.75
N GLU A 86 -5.01 -29.33 -16.86
CA GLU A 86 -5.63 -30.58 -17.26
C GLU A 86 -4.55 -31.55 -17.78
N GLU A 87 -3.54 -31.83 -16.96
CA GLU A 87 -2.48 -32.78 -17.29
C GLU A 87 -2.32 -33.79 -16.16
N GLY A 88 -3.05 -34.89 -16.27
CA GLY A 88 -3.01 -35.98 -15.30
C GLY A 88 -4.01 -37.13 -15.49
N THR A 89 -4.96 -37.05 -16.43
CA THR A 89 -5.81 -38.19 -16.81
C THR A 89 -5.23 -38.90 -18.02
N GLY A 90 -4.11 -39.58 -17.79
CA GLY A 90 -3.48 -40.53 -18.72
C GLY A 90 -3.03 -41.77 -17.97
N ARG A 91 -3.89 -42.32 -17.12
CA ARG A 91 -3.64 -43.50 -16.28
C ARG A 91 -4.85 -44.43 -16.34
N ASP A 92 -5.19 -44.87 -17.54
CA ASP A 92 -6.24 -45.86 -17.76
C ASP A 92 -6.26 -46.31 -19.23
N GLY A 93 -5.66 -47.47 -19.51
CA GLY A 93 -5.80 -48.20 -20.77
C GLY A 93 -4.61 -49.06 -21.15
#